data_AF-A0A4Y2DCX4-F1
#
_entry.id   AF-A0A4Y2DCX4-F1
#
_cell.length_a   1.000
_cell.length_b   1.000
_cell.length_c   1.000
_cell.angle_alpha   90.00
_cell.angle_beta   90.00
_cell.angle_gamma   90.00
#
_symmetry.space_group_name_H-M   'P 1'
#
loop_
_entity.id
_entity.type
_entity.pdbx_description
1 polymer ?
#
loop_
_entity_poly.entity_id
_entity_poly.type
_entity_poly.pdbx_seq_one_letter_code
_entity_poly.pdbx_strand_id
1 'polypeptide(L)'
;MVDGKCTKRFPKDFINDTVTHIDGYPIYRRRSTENGGQSFIKTISNADIDIDNRWVVPYSPLLSKTFNAHINVESCSSVKSIKYICKYVNKGSDMAVFRIENTNVNAPPLNENDEITNYQIGRYISSNEAVWRIFGFQIHERDPEVIHLAVHLENGQRVYFTDDTALDRAINPPKTTLTEFFELCNRADAFGAFAQTLLYSEVPRYFTWAQSKKWMPRKKGTPVDACPGLFKSNNLGRVYTVNPRQTECFYLRLLLVNVTGPLSFQDIRKVDGQQYPTYKDACLALGLLEDDNQWDSMLAEAALNCTGTQIRLLFAIVLTTCFPARAQMLWDNHKDS
;
A
#
# COMPACT_ATOMS: atom_id res chain seq x y z
N MET A 1 20.16 24.03 24.91
CA MET A 1 20.70 23.12 25.93
C MET A 1 19.63 22.94 26.99
N VAL A 2 19.47 21.76 27.56
CA VAL A 2 18.64 21.51 28.75
C VAL A 2 19.58 20.82 29.75
N ASP A 3 19.67 21.34 30.97
CA ASP A 3 20.55 20.84 32.03
C ASP A 3 22.02 20.70 31.61
N GLY A 4 22.54 21.70 30.89
CA GLY A 4 23.92 21.69 30.41
C GLY A 4 24.21 20.63 29.34
N LYS A 5 23.19 19.92 28.83
CA LYS A 5 23.31 18.93 27.76
C LYS A 5 22.62 19.39 26.49
N CYS A 6 23.19 19.01 25.35
CA CYS A 6 22.55 19.26 24.07
C CYS A 6 21.31 18.36 23.96
N THR A 7 20.15 18.95 23.68
CA THR A 7 18.88 18.21 23.51
C THR A 7 18.92 17.22 22.33
N LYS A 8 19.85 17.43 21.40
CA LYS A 8 20.14 16.53 20.27
C LYS A 8 21.24 15.50 20.57
N ARG A 9 21.71 15.47 21.83
CA ARG A 9 22.72 14.54 22.37
C ARG A 9 24.06 14.65 21.64
N PHE A 10 24.54 15.87 21.43
CA PHE A 10 25.91 16.15 21.01
C PHE A 10 26.80 16.46 22.23
N PRO A 11 28.09 16.08 22.21
CA PRO A 11 28.79 15.36 21.13
C PRO A 11 28.34 13.90 21.04
N LYS A 12 28.40 13.32 19.84
CA LYS A 12 28.11 11.89 19.60
C LYS A 12 29.38 11.05 19.81
N ASP A 13 29.23 9.74 19.99
CA ASP A 13 30.38 8.85 20.06
C ASP A 13 31.06 8.68 18.69
N PHE A 14 32.36 8.39 18.70
CA PHE A 14 33.07 8.01 17.49
C PHE A 14 32.67 6.61 17.05
N ILE A 15 32.54 6.42 15.75
CA ILE A 15 32.24 5.12 15.15
C ILE A 15 32.87 5.07 13.75
N ASN A 16 33.57 3.97 13.46
CA ASN A 16 34.35 3.84 12.23
C ASN A 16 33.49 3.62 10.99
N ASP A 17 32.28 3.09 11.16
CA ASP A 17 31.34 2.79 10.08
C ASP A 17 29.91 3.19 10.45
N THR A 18 29.08 3.44 9.43
CA THR A 18 27.66 3.74 9.65
C THR A 18 26.92 2.43 9.93
N VAL A 19 26.21 2.36 11.05
CA VAL A 19 25.45 1.18 11.46
C VAL A 19 23.96 1.44 11.30
N THR A 20 23.28 0.56 10.57
CA THR A 20 21.83 0.57 10.40
C THR A 20 21.22 -0.57 11.22
N HIS A 21 20.12 -0.28 11.93
CA HIS A 21 19.33 -1.29 12.64
C HIS A 21 17.95 -1.45 11.99
N ILE A 22 17.35 -2.63 12.14
CA ILE A 22 16.03 -2.97 11.56
C ILE A 22 14.94 -1.97 11.99
N ASP A 23 15.02 -1.43 13.21
CA ASP A 23 13.99 -0.56 13.81
C ASP A 23 14.54 0.69 14.52
N GLY A 24 15.64 1.25 14.01
CA GLY A 24 16.29 2.44 14.59
C GLY A 24 16.60 3.54 13.58
N TYR A 25 16.98 4.71 14.11
CA TYR A 25 17.71 5.69 13.33
C TYR A 25 19.15 5.18 13.12
N PRO A 26 19.75 5.39 11.94
CA PRO A 26 21.14 5.02 11.69
C PRO A 26 22.11 5.74 12.64
N ILE A 27 23.15 5.05 13.04
CA ILE A 27 24.29 5.63 13.76
C ILE A 27 25.36 5.92 12.72
N TYR A 28 25.55 7.20 12.38
CA TYR A 28 26.47 7.60 11.32
C TYR A 28 27.93 7.51 11.74
N ARG A 29 28.76 7.08 10.80
CA ARG A 29 30.22 7.14 10.87
C ARG A 29 30.72 8.51 11.35
N ARG A 30 31.52 8.49 12.41
CA ARG A 30 32.21 9.64 13.01
C ARG A 30 33.62 9.19 13.35
N ARG A 31 34.57 9.45 12.45
CA ARG A 31 35.98 9.05 12.65
C ARG A 31 36.65 9.99 13.64
N SER A 32 37.43 9.44 14.56
CA SER A 32 38.41 10.19 15.35
C SER A 32 39.51 10.74 14.45
N THR A 33 40.25 11.75 14.91
CA THR A 33 41.40 12.32 14.21
C THR A 33 42.45 11.26 13.87
N GLU A 34 42.70 10.31 14.77
CA GLU A 34 43.59 9.15 14.57
C GLU A 34 43.13 8.23 13.42
N ASN A 35 41.83 8.16 13.16
CA ASN A 35 41.23 7.33 12.11
C ASN A 35 40.82 8.15 10.88
N GLY A 36 41.51 9.27 10.62
CA GLY A 36 41.29 10.12 9.44
C GLY A 36 40.07 11.05 9.56
N GLY A 37 39.63 11.34 10.78
CA GLY A 37 38.68 12.41 11.08
C GLY A 37 39.34 13.79 11.10
N GLN A 38 38.52 14.84 11.16
CA GLN A 38 38.99 16.22 11.24
C GLN A 38 38.54 16.87 12.54
N SER A 39 39.34 17.80 13.03
CA SER A 39 38.96 18.74 14.08
C SER A 39 39.48 20.13 13.76
N PHE A 40 38.84 21.14 14.32
CA PHE A 40 39.32 22.51 14.25
C PHE A 40 38.96 23.26 15.53
N ILE A 41 39.80 24.21 15.90
CA ILE A 41 39.57 25.05 17.07
C ILE A 41 38.68 26.21 16.65
N LYS A 42 37.60 26.42 17.41
CA LYS A 42 36.71 27.57 17.25
C LYS A 42 36.60 28.31 18.58
N THR A 43 36.93 29.59 18.57
CA THR A 43 36.71 30.46 19.73
C THR A 43 35.22 30.78 19.85
N ILE A 44 34.60 30.36 20.95
CA ILE A 44 33.20 30.62 21.28
C ILE A 44 33.17 31.21 22.68
N SER A 45 32.63 32.42 22.84
CA SER A 45 32.51 33.11 24.14
C SER A 45 33.85 33.21 24.90
N ASN A 46 34.92 33.61 24.21
CA ASN A 46 36.29 33.73 24.74
C ASN A 46 36.92 32.42 25.25
N ALA A 47 36.37 31.26 24.88
CA ALA A 47 36.98 29.96 25.10
C ALA A 47 37.29 29.30 23.75
N ASP A 48 38.49 28.75 23.62
CA ASP A 48 38.87 27.93 22.48
C ASP A 48 38.29 26.53 22.66
N ILE A 49 37.40 26.15 21.74
CA ILE A 49 36.72 24.85 21.77
C ILE A 49 37.19 24.04 20.56
N ASP A 50 37.73 22.86 20.82
CA ASP A 50 38.03 21.88 19.76
C ASP A 50 36.73 21.23 19.27
N ILE A 51 36.42 21.46 17.99
CA ILE A 51 35.24 20.92 17.32
C ILE A 51 35.70 19.84 16.36
N ASP A 52 35.46 18.59 16.74
CA ASP A 52 35.71 17.42 15.90
C ASP A 52 34.42 16.87 15.26
N ASN A 53 34.57 15.76 14.54
CA ASN A 53 33.48 15.03 13.88
C ASN A 53 32.33 14.61 14.82
N ARG A 54 32.49 14.60 16.14
CA ARG A 54 31.41 14.26 17.09
C ARG A 54 30.35 15.34 17.15
N TRP A 55 30.69 16.57 16.77
CA TRP A 55 29.82 17.75 16.80
C TRP A 55 29.11 18.01 15.46
N VAL A 56 29.49 17.31 14.40
CA VAL A 56 29.00 17.57 13.04
C VAL A 56 27.72 16.81 12.75
N VAL A 57 26.70 17.48 12.22
CA VAL A 57 25.47 16.83 11.76
C VAL A 57 25.74 16.16 10.40
N PRO A 58 25.21 14.96 10.10
CA PRO A 58 25.35 14.35 8.78
C PRO A 58 24.95 15.31 7.65
N TYR A 59 25.80 15.45 6.65
CA TYR A 59 25.57 16.38 5.54
C TYR A 59 26.13 15.82 4.25
N SER A 60 25.68 16.37 3.11
CA SER A 60 26.28 16.12 1.81
C SER A 60 27.07 17.37 1.40
N PRO A 61 28.41 17.30 1.28
CA PRO A 61 29.22 18.43 0.82
C PRO A 61 28.76 18.96 -0.55
N LEU A 62 28.28 18.07 -1.42
CA LEU A 62 27.73 18.43 -2.72
C LEU A 62 26.47 19.30 -2.54
N LEU A 63 25.47 18.80 -1.82
CA LEU A 63 24.21 19.53 -1.62
C LEU A 63 24.43 20.85 -0.90
N SER A 64 25.24 20.86 0.17
CA SER A 64 25.48 22.09 0.92
C SER A 64 26.16 23.18 0.06
N LYS A 65 27.07 22.79 -0.84
CA LYS A 65 27.70 23.72 -1.79
C LYS A 65 26.73 24.17 -2.89
N THR A 66 25.99 23.23 -3.50
CA THR A 66 25.04 23.52 -4.59
C THR A 66 23.97 24.52 -4.16
N PHE A 67 23.44 24.40 -2.95
CA PHE A 67 22.37 25.25 -2.45
C PHE A 67 22.82 26.36 -1.51
N ASN A 68 24.13 26.48 -1.25
CA ASN A 68 24.71 27.41 -0.28
C ASN A 68 23.97 27.42 1.08
N ALA A 69 23.62 26.23 1.58
CA ALA A 69 22.78 26.06 2.75
C ALA A 69 23.23 24.83 3.57
N HIS A 70 22.98 24.84 4.88
CA HIS A 70 23.25 23.67 5.72
C HIS A 70 22.16 22.61 5.52
N ILE A 71 22.48 21.56 4.75
CA ILE A 71 21.54 20.48 4.43
C ILE A 71 21.86 19.26 5.29
N ASN A 72 20.97 18.93 6.23
CA ASN A 72 21.02 17.67 6.96
C ASN A 72 20.62 16.52 6.02
N VAL A 73 21.40 15.44 6.02
CA VAL A 73 21.12 14.25 5.19
C VAL A 73 20.92 13.05 6.09
N GLU A 74 19.76 12.40 5.98
CA GLU A 74 19.40 11.24 6.79
C GLU A 74 19.19 9.98 5.93
N SER A 75 19.82 8.87 6.28
CA SER A 75 19.57 7.55 5.71
C SER A 75 18.25 6.98 6.24
N CYS A 76 17.38 6.56 5.33
CA CYS A 76 16.01 6.15 5.63
C CYS A 76 15.75 4.71 5.18
N SER A 77 16.30 3.77 5.95
CA SER A 77 16.17 2.34 5.68
C SER A 77 15.18 1.60 6.61
N SER A 78 14.72 2.24 7.70
CA SER A 78 13.77 1.65 8.65
C SER A 78 12.35 2.20 8.48
N VAL A 79 11.34 1.39 8.86
CA VAL A 79 9.94 1.82 8.86
C VAL A 79 9.73 3.06 9.73
N LYS A 80 10.48 3.19 10.84
CA LYS A 80 10.43 4.39 11.70
C LYS A 80 10.94 5.64 10.98
N SER A 81 12.05 5.55 10.24
CA SER A 81 12.58 6.67 9.46
C SER A 81 11.63 7.08 8.34
N ILE A 82 11.01 6.11 7.65
CA ILE A 82 10.01 6.39 6.60
C ILE A 82 8.77 7.06 7.20
N LYS A 83 8.23 6.51 8.30
CA LYS A 83 7.10 7.12 9.03
C LYS A 83 7.43 8.52 9.48
N TYR A 84 8.66 8.77 9.92
CA TYR A 84 9.13 10.09 10.31
C TYR A 84 9.12 11.06 9.11
N ILE A 85 9.71 10.71 7.96
CA ILE A 85 9.64 11.58 6.77
C ILE A 85 8.20 11.85 6.38
N CYS A 86 7.38 10.81 6.25
CA CYS A 86 5.97 10.97 5.91
C CYS A 86 5.24 11.85 6.93
N LYS A 87 5.57 11.73 8.22
CA LYS A 87 5.01 12.61 9.25
C LYS A 87 5.39 14.06 9.00
N TYR A 88 6.64 14.38 8.64
CA TYR A 88 7.06 15.77 8.42
C TYR A 88 6.52 16.36 7.12
N VAL A 89 6.52 15.59 6.03
CA VAL A 89 5.96 16.02 4.73
C VAL A 89 4.46 16.22 4.82
N ASN A 90 3.76 15.35 5.56
CA ASN A 90 2.32 15.46 5.76
C ASN A 90 1.96 16.14 7.09
N LYS A 91 2.92 16.78 7.78
CA LYS A 91 2.61 17.55 8.98
C LYS A 91 1.90 18.81 8.50
N GLY A 92 0.59 18.88 8.74
CA GLY A 92 -0.17 20.09 8.50
C GLY A 92 0.38 21.26 9.33
N SER A 93 0.03 22.47 8.94
CA SER A 93 0.33 23.66 9.74
C SER A 93 -0.35 23.56 11.10
N ASP A 94 0.26 24.18 12.12
CA ASP A 94 -0.32 24.23 13.45
C ASP A 94 -1.71 24.89 13.36
N MET A 95 -2.69 24.26 14.02
CA MET A 95 -4.08 24.72 14.08
C MET A 95 -4.38 25.09 15.52
N ALA A 96 -4.94 26.27 15.74
CA ALA A 96 -5.54 26.66 17.01
C ALA A 96 -7.07 26.66 16.82
N VAL A 97 -7.77 25.83 17.59
CA VAL A 97 -9.23 25.83 17.64
C VAL A 97 -9.64 26.53 18.93
N PHE A 98 -10.43 27.59 18.81
CA PHE A 98 -11.01 28.28 19.96
C PHE A 98 -12.51 27.96 20.00
N ARG A 99 -12.97 27.44 21.13
CA ARG A 99 -14.39 27.26 21.43
C ARG A 99 -14.77 28.26 22.52
N ILE A 100 -15.79 29.06 22.26
CA ILE A 100 -16.38 29.94 23.27
C ILE A 100 -17.46 29.13 23.99
N GLU A 101 -17.24 28.82 25.25
CA GLU A 101 -18.19 28.05 26.07
C GLU A 101 -19.13 28.98 26.84
N ASN A 102 -20.41 28.61 26.91
CA ASN A 102 -21.38 29.30 27.74
C ASN A 102 -21.34 28.67 29.13
N THR A 103 -20.89 29.43 30.14
CA THR A 103 -20.79 28.98 31.54
C THR A 103 -22.13 28.97 32.28
N ASN A 104 -23.25 29.14 31.58
CA ASN A 104 -24.57 29.03 32.18
C ASN A 104 -24.83 27.62 32.72
N VAL A 105 -25.23 27.53 33.99
CA VAL A 105 -25.54 26.29 34.71
C VAL A 105 -26.70 25.51 34.07
N ASN A 106 -27.52 26.18 33.25
CA ASN A 106 -28.66 25.59 32.54
C ASN A 106 -28.33 25.19 31.08
N ALA A 107 -27.09 25.34 30.63
CA ALA A 107 -26.71 24.91 29.29
C ALA A 107 -26.67 23.36 29.21
N PRO A 108 -27.04 22.75 28.07
CA PRO A 108 -26.90 21.31 27.87
C PRO A 108 -25.45 20.87 28.11
N PRO A 109 -25.21 19.69 28.73
CA PRO A 109 -23.86 19.19 28.96
C PRO A 109 -23.11 19.02 27.63
N LEU A 110 -21.80 19.27 27.68
CA LEU A 110 -20.93 19.21 26.52
C LEU A 110 -20.94 17.80 25.92
N ASN A 111 -21.25 17.67 24.63
CA ASN A 111 -21.06 16.40 23.91
C ASN A 111 -19.56 16.26 23.58
N GLU A 112 -18.84 15.48 24.37
CA GLU A 112 -17.43 15.19 24.16
C GLU A 112 -17.18 14.41 22.85
N ASN A 113 -18.21 13.73 22.31
CA ASN A 113 -18.16 12.94 21.09
C ASN A 113 -18.92 13.62 19.94
N ASP A 114 -18.63 14.90 19.68
CA ASP A 114 -19.12 15.58 18.48
C ASP A 114 -18.34 15.10 17.24
N GLU A 115 -18.83 14.01 16.63
CA GLU A 115 -18.26 13.43 15.41
C GLU A 115 -18.23 14.42 14.25
N ILE A 116 -19.19 15.35 14.15
CA ILE A 116 -19.26 16.33 13.07
C ILE A 116 -18.11 17.34 13.21
N THR A 117 -17.94 17.90 14.40
CA THR A 117 -16.83 18.82 14.68
C THR A 117 -15.49 18.11 14.50
N ASN A 118 -15.35 16.87 15.00
CA ASN A 118 -14.13 16.07 14.84
C ASN A 118 -13.82 15.78 13.36
N TYR A 119 -14.84 15.48 12.57
CA TYR A 119 -14.72 15.25 11.13
C TYR A 119 -14.30 16.51 10.35
N GLN A 120 -14.86 17.68 10.72
CA GLN A 120 -14.47 18.96 10.13
C GLN A 120 -13.03 19.32 10.50
N ILE A 121 -12.64 19.13 11.77
CA ILE A 121 -11.27 19.33 12.25
C ILE A 121 -10.28 18.41 11.51
N GLY A 122 -10.63 17.13 11.35
CA GLY A 122 -9.81 16.16 10.62
C GLY A 122 -9.61 16.48 9.13
N ARG A 123 -10.37 17.43 8.58
CA ARG A 123 -10.31 17.89 7.19
C ARG A 123 -9.72 19.29 7.03
N TYR A 124 -9.28 19.92 8.11
CA TYR A 124 -8.60 21.20 8.05
C TYR A 124 -7.37 21.11 7.13
N ILE A 125 -7.23 22.12 6.26
CA ILE A 125 -6.04 22.37 5.45
C ILE A 125 -5.53 23.77 5.79
N SER A 126 -4.20 23.96 5.76
CA SER A 126 -3.62 25.26 6.10
C SER A 126 -3.94 26.32 5.03
N SER A 127 -3.84 27.60 5.39
CA SER A 127 -4.03 28.72 4.46
C SER A 127 -3.12 28.60 3.23
N ASN A 128 -1.86 28.18 3.43
CA ASN A 128 -0.89 27.99 2.34
C ASN A 128 -1.32 26.86 1.41
N GLU A 129 -1.75 25.72 1.96
CA GLU A 129 -2.24 24.59 1.15
C GLU A 129 -3.54 24.94 0.43
N ALA A 130 -4.45 25.68 1.06
CA ALA A 130 -5.69 26.16 0.47
C ALA A 130 -5.42 27.09 -0.72
N VAL A 131 -4.51 28.06 -0.58
CA VAL A 131 -4.09 28.94 -1.67
C VAL A 131 -3.46 28.15 -2.82
N TRP A 132 -2.59 27.18 -2.51
CA TRP A 132 -1.97 26.28 -3.50
C TRP A 132 -3.02 25.51 -4.30
N ARG A 133 -4.05 24.99 -3.60
CA ARG A 133 -5.19 24.28 -4.20
C ARG A 133 -6.07 25.19 -5.05
N ILE A 134 -6.38 26.39 -4.57
CA ILE A 134 -7.22 27.38 -5.29
C ILE A 134 -6.56 27.78 -6.61
N PHE A 135 -5.24 27.98 -6.60
CA PHE A 135 -4.48 28.29 -7.82
C PHE A 135 -4.18 27.09 -8.70
N GLY A 136 -4.57 25.87 -8.28
CA GLY A 136 -4.37 24.65 -9.07
C GLY A 136 -2.91 24.24 -9.24
N PHE A 137 -2.02 24.69 -8.34
CA PHE A 137 -0.62 24.28 -8.37
C PHE A 137 -0.46 22.80 -8.01
N GLN A 138 0.48 22.12 -8.65
CA GLN A 138 0.81 20.75 -8.28
C GLN A 138 1.33 20.71 -6.84
N ILE A 139 0.66 19.91 -6.00
CA ILE A 139 1.00 19.75 -4.58
C ILE A 139 2.01 18.63 -4.38
N HIS A 140 1.94 17.60 -5.22
CA HIS A 140 2.86 16.49 -5.18
C HIS A 140 2.99 15.88 -6.57
N GLU A 141 4.18 15.38 -6.86
CA GLU A 141 4.47 14.53 -8.00
C GLU A 141 4.97 13.19 -7.46
N ARG A 142 4.64 12.08 -8.15
CA ARG A 142 5.14 10.75 -7.80
C ARG A 142 5.72 10.13 -9.06
N ASP A 143 7.00 9.78 -8.98
CA ASP A 143 7.66 8.94 -9.96
C ASP A 143 8.12 7.63 -9.28
N PRO A 144 7.63 6.46 -9.72
CA PRO A 144 6.64 6.28 -10.78
C PRO A 144 5.22 6.71 -10.39
N GLU A 145 4.42 7.10 -11.37
CA GLU A 145 2.99 7.39 -11.20
C GLU A 145 2.24 6.13 -10.75
N VAL A 146 1.37 6.26 -9.75
CA VAL A 146 0.56 5.16 -9.20
C VAL A 146 -0.91 5.37 -9.59
N ILE A 147 -1.46 4.46 -10.39
CA ILE A 147 -2.87 4.46 -10.79
C ILE A 147 -3.66 3.51 -9.88
N HIS A 148 -4.69 4.03 -9.21
CA HIS A 148 -5.58 3.19 -8.41
C HIS A 148 -6.56 2.43 -9.28
N LEU A 149 -6.62 1.12 -9.07
CA LEU A 149 -7.46 0.20 -9.81
C LEU A 149 -8.63 -0.25 -8.94
N ALA A 150 -9.84 0.03 -9.42
CA ALA A 150 -11.10 -0.35 -8.78
C ALA A 150 -11.22 -1.87 -8.60
N VAL A 151 -11.82 -2.28 -7.49
CA VAL A 151 -12.25 -3.66 -7.24
C VAL A 151 -13.64 -3.62 -6.66
N HIS A 152 -14.56 -4.34 -7.28
CA HIS A 152 -15.94 -4.50 -6.84
C HIS A 152 -16.52 -5.72 -7.53
N LEU A 153 -17.57 -6.30 -6.94
CA LEU A 153 -18.35 -7.36 -7.60
C LEU A 153 -19.15 -6.79 -8.78
N GLU A 154 -19.71 -7.68 -9.60
CA GLU A 154 -20.62 -7.31 -10.68
C GLU A 154 -21.78 -6.45 -10.11
N ASN A 155 -22.04 -5.30 -10.73
CA ASN A 155 -22.98 -4.28 -10.27
C ASN A 155 -22.71 -3.67 -8.88
N GLY A 156 -21.55 -3.97 -8.28
CA GLY A 156 -21.11 -3.42 -6.99
C GLY A 156 -20.28 -2.13 -7.08
N GLN A 157 -20.21 -1.48 -8.25
CA GLN A 157 -19.46 -0.24 -8.39
C GLN A 157 -20.04 0.88 -7.53
N ARG A 158 -19.15 1.69 -6.95
CA ARG A 158 -19.55 2.94 -6.31
C ARG A 158 -19.92 3.97 -7.38
N VAL A 159 -21.16 4.45 -7.32
CA VAL A 159 -21.68 5.48 -8.22
C VAL A 159 -22.14 6.68 -7.41
N TYR A 160 -21.83 7.89 -7.89
CA TYR A 160 -22.35 9.13 -7.34
C TYR A 160 -23.48 9.61 -8.26
N PHE A 161 -24.60 9.99 -7.66
CA PHE A 161 -25.79 10.45 -8.36
C PHE A 161 -26.48 11.58 -7.59
N THR A 162 -27.31 12.32 -8.31
CA THR A 162 -28.32 13.26 -7.79
C THR A 162 -29.70 12.63 -8.00
N ASP A 163 -30.73 13.19 -7.38
CA ASP A 163 -32.11 12.69 -7.55
C ASP A 163 -32.50 12.61 -9.04
N ASP A 164 -32.14 13.61 -9.83
CA ASP A 164 -32.40 13.65 -11.28
C ASP A 164 -31.63 12.60 -12.09
N THR A 165 -30.46 12.17 -11.62
CA THR A 165 -29.57 11.25 -12.36
C THR A 165 -29.58 9.83 -11.82
N ALA A 166 -30.28 9.57 -10.71
CA ALA A 166 -30.30 8.27 -10.04
C ALA A 166 -30.75 7.13 -10.97
N LEU A 167 -31.83 7.35 -11.72
CA LEU A 167 -32.38 6.34 -12.64
C LEU A 167 -31.42 6.05 -13.79
N ASP A 168 -30.89 7.08 -14.46
CA ASP A 168 -29.92 6.89 -15.54
C ASP A 168 -28.64 6.21 -15.03
N ARG A 169 -28.15 6.58 -13.85
CA ARG A 169 -26.96 5.96 -13.23
C ARG A 169 -27.17 4.49 -12.85
N ALA A 170 -28.39 4.12 -12.47
CA ALA A 170 -28.73 2.73 -12.17
C ALA A 170 -28.79 1.87 -13.44
N ILE A 171 -29.28 2.43 -14.55
CA ILE A 171 -29.37 1.75 -15.85
C ILE A 171 -27.99 1.73 -16.55
N ASN A 172 -27.28 2.85 -16.51
CA ASN A 172 -26.02 3.11 -17.21
C ASN A 172 -24.93 3.50 -16.21
N PRO A 173 -24.41 2.54 -15.43
CA PRO A 173 -23.37 2.83 -14.46
C PRO A 173 -22.08 3.30 -15.16
N PRO A 174 -21.36 4.27 -14.57
CA PRO A 174 -20.11 4.74 -15.14
C PRO A 174 -19.06 3.63 -15.15
N LYS A 175 -18.29 3.57 -16.24
CA LYS A 175 -17.19 2.61 -16.38
C LYS A 175 -16.14 2.81 -15.30
N THR A 176 -15.76 1.71 -14.67
CA THR A 176 -14.63 1.66 -13.75
C THR A 176 -13.38 1.17 -14.51
N THR A 177 -12.22 1.32 -13.88
CA THR A 177 -10.97 0.76 -14.42
C THR A 177 -11.07 -0.77 -14.60
N LEU A 178 -11.95 -1.45 -13.84
CA LEU A 178 -12.12 -2.91 -13.86
C LEU A 178 -13.03 -3.32 -15.01
N THR A 179 -14.21 -2.69 -15.13
CA THR A 179 -15.14 -3.01 -16.21
C THR A 179 -14.55 -2.68 -17.58
N GLU A 180 -13.84 -1.55 -17.69
CA GLU A 180 -13.14 -1.19 -18.93
C GLU A 180 -11.90 -2.05 -19.18
N PHE A 181 -11.31 -2.69 -18.16
CA PHE A 181 -10.25 -3.68 -18.40
C PHE A 181 -10.80 -4.92 -19.09
N PHE A 182 -11.97 -5.41 -18.67
CA PHE A 182 -12.66 -6.49 -19.38
C PHE A 182 -13.00 -6.10 -20.82
N GLU A 183 -13.51 -4.88 -21.04
CA GLU A 183 -13.77 -4.38 -22.39
C GLU A 183 -12.49 -4.24 -23.24
N LEU A 184 -11.38 -3.81 -22.62
CA LEU A 184 -10.07 -3.74 -23.27
C LEU A 184 -9.63 -5.13 -23.75
N CYS A 185 -9.73 -6.15 -22.89
CA CYS A 185 -9.40 -7.53 -23.24
C CYS A 185 -10.32 -8.10 -24.34
N ASN A 186 -11.57 -7.64 -24.44
CA ASN A 186 -12.50 -8.05 -25.50
C ASN A 186 -12.27 -7.36 -26.86
N ARG A 187 -11.35 -6.40 -26.98
CA ARG A 187 -11.11 -5.74 -28.28
C ARG A 187 -10.50 -6.74 -29.27
N ALA A 188 -11.03 -6.76 -30.50
CA ALA A 188 -10.55 -7.61 -31.59
C ALA A 188 -9.26 -7.10 -32.26
N ASP A 189 -8.67 -6.01 -31.76
CA ASP A 189 -7.44 -5.42 -32.28
C ASP A 189 -6.19 -5.99 -31.58
N ALA A 190 -5.01 -5.64 -32.10
CA ALA A 190 -3.74 -6.07 -31.51
C ALA A 190 -3.56 -5.61 -30.05
N PHE A 191 -4.24 -4.53 -29.64
CA PHE A 191 -4.17 -4.03 -28.27
C PHE A 191 -5.01 -4.88 -27.32
N GLY A 192 -6.18 -5.36 -27.74
CA GLY A 192 -6.99 -6.28 -26.95
C GLY A 192 -6.30 -7.64 -26.78
N ALA A 193 -5.74 -8.19 -27.86
CA ALA A 193 -4.92 -9.40 -27.80
C ALA A 193 -3.72 -9.23 -26.84
N PHE A 194 -3.05 -8.09 -26.88
CA PHE A 194 -1.97 -7.79 -25.93
C PHE A 194 -2.48 -7.63 -24.50
N ALA A 195 -3.62 -6.95 -24.28
CA ALA A 195 -4.20 -6.78 -22.96
C ALA A 195 -4.62 -8.10 -22.31
N GLN A 196 -4.98 -9.12 -23.11
CA GLN A 196 -5.25 -10.46 -22.60
C GLN A 196 -4.01 -11.13 -21.95
N THR A 197 -2.80 -10.68 -22.29
CA THR A 197 -1.56 -11.20 -21.70
C THR A 197 -1.20 -10.53 -20.37
N LEU A 198 -1.93 -9.49 -19.96
CA LEU A 198 -1.58 -8.67 -18.80
C LEU A 198 -2.38 -9.08 -17.56
N LEU A 199 -1.73 -9.00 -16.41
CA LEU A 199 -2.42 -8.91 -15.13
C LEU A 199 -3.06 -7.54 -14.96
N TYR A 200 -4.12 -7.46 -14.16
CA TYR A 200 -4.83 -6.20 -13.97
C TYR A 200 -3.93 -5.08 -13.44
N SER A 201 -3.01 -5.40 -12.53
CA SER A 201 -2.02 -4.46 -11.97
C SER A 201 -0.99 -3.93 -12.98
N GLU A 202 -0.82 -4.61 -14.11
CA GLU A 202 0.16 -4.25 -15.14
C GLU A 202 -0.41 -3.32 -16.20
N VAL A 203 -1.74 -3.26 -16.33
CA VAL A 203 -2.44 -2.45 -17.33
C VAL A 203 -1.94 -0.99 -17.35
N PRO A 204 -1.80 -0.27 -16.21
CA PRO A 204 -1.27 1.10 -16.19
C PRO A 204 0.10 1.30 -16.83
N ARG A 205 0.92 0.25 -16.90
CA ARG A 205 2.25 0.30 -17.50
C ARG A 205 2.17 0.55 -19.01
N TYR A 206 1.16 -0.02 -19.66
CA TYR A 206 0.97 -0.05 -21.12
C TYR A 206 -0.19 0.82 -21.60
N PHE A 207 -1.19 1.03 -20.76
CA PHE A 207 -2.40 1.78 -21.07
C PHE A 207 -2.60 2.94 -20.10
N THR A 208 -3.05 4.07 -20.63
CA THR A 208 -3.37 5.27 -19.84
C THR A 208 -4.88 5.34 -19.61
N TRP A 209 -5.29 5.61 -18.37
CA TRP A 209 -6.68 5.86 -18.04
C TRP A 209 -7.10 7.27 -18.51
N ALA A 210 -7.93 7.35 -19.54
CA ALA A 210 -8.36 8.61 -20.11
C ALA A 210 -9.55 9.22 -19.34
N GLN A 211 -9.75 10.54 -19.49
CA GLN A 211 -10.91 11.25 -18.93
C GLN A 211 -12.24 10.69 -19.45
N SER A 212 -12.24 10.12 -20.66
CA SER A 212 -13.36 9.39 -21.27
C SER A 212 -13.69 8.06 -20.60
N LYS A 213 -13.01 7.70 -19.50
CA LYS A 213 -13.15 6.43 -18.76
C LYS A 213 -12.85 5.21 -19.65
N LYS A 214 -11.83 5.35 -20.50
CA LYS A 214 -11.34 4.31 -21.40
C LYS A 214 -9.85 4.06 -21.18
N TRP A 215 -9.43 2.81 -21.32
CA TRP A 215 -8.01 2.47 -21.43
C TRP A 215 -7.53 2.77 -22.85
N MET A 216 -6.57 3.69 -22.96
CA MET A 216 -5.97 4.10 -24.22
C MET A 216 -4.53 3.59 -24.31
N PRO A 217 -4.08 3.06 -25.46
CA PRO A 217 -2.71 2.61 -25.62
C PRO A 217 -1.76 3.79 -25.39
N ARG A 218 -0.71 3.55 -24.61
CA ARG A 218 0.28 4.58 -24.30
C ARG A 218 1.14 4.84 -25.52
N LYS A 219 1.37 6.13 -25.81
CA LYS A 219 2.10 6.62 -26.99
C LYS A 219 3.52 7.14 -26.68
N LYS A 220 3.96 7.04 -25.43
CA LYS A 220 5.26 7.56 -24.94
C LYS A 220 5.90 6.53 -24.01
N GLY A 221 7.23 6.45 -24.03
CA GLY A 221 8.01 5.55 -23.20
C GLY A 221 8.88 4.62 -24.05
N THR A 222 9.12 3.40 -23.56
CA THR A 222 9.87 2.38 -24.29
C THR A 222 8.92 1.62 -25.22
N PRO A 223 9.23 1.43 -26.51
CA PRO A 223 8.42 0.60 -27.41
C PRO A 223 8.23 -0.82 -26.87
N VAL A 224 7.10 -1.44 -27.20
CA VAL A 224 6.79 -2.83 -26.87
C VAL A 224 6.89 -3.67 -28.15
N ASP A 225 7.93 -4.50 -28.24
CA ASP A 225 8.20 -5.28 -29.45
C ASP A 225 7.04 -6.22 -29.85
N ALA A 226 6.33 -6.76 -28.84
CA ALA A 226 5.20 -7.65 -29.06
C ALA A 226 3.93 -6.96 -29.60
N CYS A 227 3.83 -5.63 -29.56
CA CYS A 227 2.64 -4.90 -29.99
C CYS A 227 3.02 -3.55 -30.65
N PRO A 228 3.11 -3.49 -31.99
CA PRO A 228 3.47 -2.27 -32.70
C PRO A 228 2.57 -1.08 -32.35
N GLY A 229 3.18 0.06 -32.08
CA GLY A 229 2.47 1.28 -31.68
C GLY A 229 2.10 1.36 -30.19
N LEU A 230 2.43 0.33 -29.41
CA LEU A 230 2.31 0.35 -27.95
C LEU A 230 3.64 0.70 -27.28
N PHE A 231 3.57 1.49 -26.22
CA PHE A 231 4.72 1.88 -25.41
C PHE A 231 4.48 1.51 -23.94
N LYS A 232 5.55 1.20 -23.22
CA LYS A 232 5.53 0.95 -21.78
C LYS A 232 6.24 2.06 -21.01
N SER A 233 5.75 2.31 -19.80
CA SER A 233 6.32 3.25 -18.82
C SER A 233 6.64 2.51 -17.51
N ASN A 234 7.00 3.26 -16.46
CA ASN A 234 7.19 2.72 -15.11
C ASN A 234 5.93 2.85 -14.22
N ASN A 235 4.79 3.30 -14.77
CA ASN A 235 3.55 3.46 -14.02
C ASN A 235 3.14 2.16 -13.31
N LEU A 236 2.70 2.29 -12.05
CA LEU A 236 2.30 1.16 -11.21
C LEU A 236 0.79 1.13 -11.04
N GLY A 237 0.17 -0.04 -11.27
CA GLY A 237 -1.22 -0.29 -10.92
C GLY A 237 -1.38 -0.74 -9.49
N ARG A 238 -2.08 0.06 -8.67
CA ARG A 238 -2.41 -0.30 -7.29
C ARG A 238 -3.85 -0.74 -7.20
N VAL A 239 -4.05 -2.04 -7.06
CA VAL A 239 -5.35 -2.65 -6.77
C VAL A 239 -5.75 -2.32 -5.33
N TYR A 240 -6.97 -1.80 -5.13
CA TYR A 240 -7.46 -1.44 -3.79
C TYR A 240 -7.36 -2.61 -2.81
N THR A 241 -7.08 -2.28 -1.54
CA THR A 241 -7.13 -3.25 -0.45
C THR A 241 -8.58 -3.59 -0.16
N VAL A 242 -8.90 -4.89 -0.17
CA VAL A 242 -10.21 -5.42 0.19
C VAL A 242 -10.09 -6.10 1.55
N ASN A 243 -11.03 -5.83 2.45
CA ASN A 243 -11.06 -6.48 3.75
C ASN A 243 -11.41 -7.97 3.57
N PRO A 244 -10.70 -8.93 4.19
CA PRO A 244 -11.03 -10.35 4.11
C PRO A 244 -12.47 -10.71 4.52
N ARG A 245 -13.15 -9.88 5.33
CA ARG A 245 -14.59 -10.03 5.65
C ARG A 245 -15.50 -9.86 4.44
N GLN A 246 -15.05 -9.17 3.39
CA GLN A 246 -15.76 -9.08 2.10
C GLN A 246 -15.34 -10.27 1.24
N THR A 247 -15.72 -11.47 1.66
CA THR A 247 -15.24 -12.78 1.17
C THR A 247 -15.09 -12.83 -0.36
N GLU A 248 -16.18 -12.67 -1.12
CA GLU A 248 -16.16 -12.79 -2.58
C GLU A 248 -15.35 -11.67 -3.26
N CYS A 249 -15.39 -10.44 -2.73
CA CYS A 249 -14.62 -9.33 -3.28
C CYS A 249 -13.11 -9.52 -3.03
N PHE A 250 -12.76 -10.13 -1.89
CA PHE A 250 -11.39 -10.47 -1.55
C PHE A 250 -10.84 -11.54 -2.51
N TYR A 251 -11.61 -12.59 -2.80
CA TYR A 251 -11.20 -13.62 -3.76
C TYR A 251 -11.18 -13.09 -5.20
N LEU A 252 -12.12 -12.22 -5.60
CA LEU A 252 -12.03 -11.50 -6.86
C LEU A 252 -10.72 -10.70 -6.97
N ARG A 253 -10.33 -9.99 -5.91
CA ARG A 253 -9.05 -9.27 -5.87
C ARG A 253 -7.87 -10.24 -6.06
N LEU A 254 -7.92 -11.40 -5.42
CA LEU A 254 -6.87 -12.42 -5.54
C LEU A 254 -6.77 -12.93 -6.98
N LEU A 255 -7.89 -13.19 -7.64
CA LEU A 255 -7.92 -13.56 -9.07
C LEU A 255 -7.36 -12.44 -9.95
N LEU A 256 -7.73 -11.18 -9.72
CA LEU A 256 -7.22 -10.04 -10.52
C LEU A 256 -5.70 -9.84 -10.44
N VAL A 257 -5.06 -10.40 -9.41
CA VAL A 257 -3.59 -10.37 -9.25
C VAL A 257 -2.92 -11.58 -9.88
N ASN A 258 -3.64 -12.67 -10.16
CA ASN A 258 -3.06 -13.95 -10.62
C ASN A 258 -3.57 -14.41 -11.99
N VAL A 259 -4.69 -13.87 -12.48
CA VAL A 259 -5.32 -14.25 -13.76
C VAL A 259 -5.12 -13.13 -14.77
N THR A 260 -4.53 -13.47 -15.91
CA THR A 260 -4.31 -12.54 -17.03
C THR A 260 -5.54 -12.46 -17.92
N GLY A 261 -5.82 -11.26 -18.42
CA GLY A 261 -6.76 -11.08 -19.54
C GLY A 261 -8.22 -11.52 -19.39
N PRO A 262 -8.84 -11.55 -18.20
CA PRO A 262 -10.24 -11.98 -18.08
C PRO A 262 -11.18 -11.10 -18.92
N LEU A 263 -12.14 -11.73 -19.60
CA LEU A 263 -13.08 -11.04 -20.48
C LEU A 263 -14.34 -10.52 -19.77
N SER A 264 -14.62 -10.98 -18.55
CA SER A 264 -15.78 -10.56 -17.75
C SER A 264 -15.68 -11.05 -16.30
N PHE A 265 -16.64 -10.66 -15.46
CA PHE A 265 -16.83 -11.20 -14.11
C PHE A 265 -17.13 -12.71 -14.08
N GLN A 266 -17.72 -13.25 -15.14
CA GLN A 266 -17.93 -14.69 -15.29
C GLN A 266 -16.64 -15.37 -15.73
N ASP A 267 -15.96 -14.78 -16.70
CA ASP A 267 -14.75 -15.34 -17.31
C ASP A 267 -13.59 -15.46 -16.33
N ILE A 268 -13.40 -14.48 -15.43
CA ILE A 268 -12.36 -14.55 -14.40
C ILE A 268 -12.55 -15.71 -13.40
N ARG A 269 -13.75 -16.30 -13.34
CA ARG A 269 -14.05 -17.50 -12.54
C ARG A 269 -13.87 -18.80 -13.32
N LYS A 270 -13.36 -18.75 -14.55
CA LYS A 270 -13.04 -19.96 -15.32
C LYS A 270 -11.63 -20.41 -15.02
N VAL A 271 -11.48 -21.70 -14.76
CA VAL A 271 -10.19 -22.37 -14.57
C VAL A 271 -10.22 -23.63 -15.42
N ASP A 272 -9.23 -23.79 -16.32
CA ASP A 272 -9.14 -24.91 -17.26
C ASP A 272 -10.42 -25.16 -18.09
N GLY A 273 -11.09 -24.06 -18.47
CA GLY A 273 -12.34 -24.10 -19.23
C GLY A 273 -13.60 -24.39 -18.41
N GLN A 274 -13.47 -24.77 -17.13
CA GLN A 274 -14.59 -24.99 -16.22
C GLN A 274 -15.00 -23.67 -15.54
N GLN A 275 -16.30 -23.35 -15.60
CA GLN A 275 -16.87 -22.20 -14.89
C GLN A 275 -17.16 -22.56 -13.43
N TYR A 276 -16.64 -21.76 -12.50
CA TYR A 276 -16.90 -21.92 -11.06
C TYR A 276 -18.00 -20.96 -10.55
N PRO A 277 -18.80 -21.38 -9.56
CA PRO A 277 -19.93 -20.61 -9.05
C PRO A 277 -19.50 -19.41 -8.20
N THR A 278 -18.40 -19.50 -7.45
CA THR A 278 -17.88 -18.41 -6.61
C THR A 278 -16.46 -18.04 -7.00
N TYR A 279 -16.02 -16.83 -6.64
CA TYR A 279 -14.61 -16.44 -6.83
C TYR A 279 -13.69 -17.27 -5.92
N LYS A 280 -14.17 -17.66 -4.73
CA LYS A 280 -13.45 -18.55 -3.83
C LYS A 280 -13.15 -19.90 -4.49
N ASP A 281 -14.14 -20.52 -5.11
CA ASP A 281 -13.98 -21.83 -5.75
C ASP A 281 -13.02 -21.76 -6.94
N ALA A 282 -13.06 -20.67 -7.71
CA ALA A 282 -12.07 -20.42 -8.76
C ALA A 282 -10.64 -20.26 -8.18
N CYS A 283 -10.47 -19.56 -7.06
CA CYS A 283 -9.18 -19.47 -6.38
C CYS A 283 -8.69 -20.84 -5.87
N LEU A 284 -9.58 -21.68 -5.35
CA LEU A 284 -9.26 -23.05 -4.93
C LEU A 284 -8.78 -23.87 -6.13
N ALA A 285 -9.52 -23.84 -7.24
CA ALA A 285 -9.16 -24.57 -8.45
C ALA A 285 -7.83 -24.11 -9.07
N LEU A 286 -7.50 -22.81 -8.97
CA LEU A 286 -6.20 -22.27 -9.38
C LEU A 286 -5.05 -22.59 -8.41
N GLY A 287 -5.32 -23.25 -7.27
CA GLY A 287 -4.32 -23.52 -6.24
C GLY A 287 -3.80 -22.27 -5.52
N LEU A 288 -4.58 -21.18 -5.50
CA LEU A 288 -4.22 -19.93 -4.82
C LEU A 288 -4.53 -19.97 -3.31
N LEU A 289 -5.35 -20.94 -2.89
CA LEU A 289 -5.66 -21.20 -1.49
C LEU A 289 -5.05 -22.54 -1.09
N GLU A 290 -4.70 -22.68 0.18
CA GLU A 290 -4.38 -23.98 0.74
C GLU A 290 -5.58 -24.92 0.58
N ASP A 291 -5.31 -26.12 0.07
CA ASP A 291 -6.30 -27.15 -0.14
C ASP A 291 -6.01 -28.35 0.77
N ASP A 292 -7.08 -28.96 1.25
CA ASP A 292 -7.04 -30.03 2.23
C ASP A 292 -6.81 -31.40 1.59
N ASN A 293 -6.65 -31.47 0.26
CA ASN A 293 -6.40 -32.70 -0.48
C ASN A 293 -5.20 -33.49 0.07
N GLN A 294 -4.17 -32.80 0.57
CA GLN A 294 -3.02 -33.44 1.21
C GLN A 294 -3.44 -34.16 2.51
N TRP A 295 -4.35 -33.57 3.27
CA TRP A 295 -4.89 -34.16 4.50
C TRP A 295 -5.86 -35.29 4.19
N ASP A 296 -6.67 -35.16 3.14
CA ASP A 296 -7.57 -36.23 2.67
C ASP A 296 -6.77 -37.46 2.25
N SER A 297 -5.69 -37.26 1.48
CA SER A 297 -4.81 -38.35 1.02
C SER A 297 -4.07 -39.00 2.18
N MET A 298 -3.56 -38.19 3.10
CA MET A 298 -2.87 -38.66 4.30
C MET A 298 -3.78 -39.46 5.24
N LEU A 299 -5.01 -39.01 5.46
CA LEU A 299 -5.99 -39.72 6.30
C LEU A 299 -6.48 -41.01 5.63
N ALA A 300 -6.67 -40.99 4.31
CA ALA A 300 -6.99 -42.19 3.54
C ALA A 300 -5.88 -43.25 3.62
N GLU A 301 -4.62 -42.82 3.56
CA GLU A 301 -3.46 -43.73 3.72
C GLU A 301 -3.36 -44.25 5.16
N ALA A 302 -3.59 -43.41 6.15
CA ALA A 302 -3.59 -43.79 7.56
C ALA A 302 -4.72 -44.79 7.86
N ALA A 303 -5.90 -44.64 7.27
CA ALA A 303 -7.01 -45.58 7.42
C ALA A 303 -6.65 -47.03 7.04
N LEU A 304 -5.72 -47.21 6.10
CA LEU A 304 -5.27 -48.53 5.65
C LEU A 304 -4.22 -49.15 6.59
N ASN A 305 -3.46 -48.33 7.32
CA ASN A 305 -2.23 -48.76 7.99
C ASN A 305 -2.18 -48.47 9.50
N CYS A 306 -3.14 -47.72 10.04
CA CYS A 306 -3.13 -47.24 11.42
C CYS A 306 -4.36 -47.68 12.21
N THR A 307 -4.23 -47.70 13.53
CA THR A 307 -5.36 -47.94 14.44
C THR A 307 -6.22 -46.67 14.59
N GLY A 308 -7.49 -46.82 14.96
CA GLY A 308 -8.39 -45.68 15.16
C GLY A 308 -7.88 -44.64 16.18
N THR A 309 -7.07 -45.04 17.17
CA THR A 309 -6.44 -44.09 18.11
C THR A 309 -5.35 -43.26 17.43
N GLN A 310 -4.55 -43.87 16.55
CA GLN A 310 -3.51 -43.17 15.78
C GLN A 310 -4.13 -42.22 14.75
N ILE A 311 -5.21 -42.62 14.09
CA ILE A 311 -5.94 -41.78 13.12
C ILE A 311 -6.57 -40.57 13.82
N ARG A 312 -7.20 -40.77 14.99
CA ARG A 312 -7.75 -39.65 15.80
C ARG A 312 -6.67 -38.67 16.26
N LEU A 313 -5.49 -39.17 16.65
CA LEU A 313 -4.35 -38.33 17.02
C LEU A 313 -3.84 -37.55 15.80
N LEU A 314 -3.70 -38.21 14.66
CA LEU A 314 -3.28 -37.59 13.41
C LEU A 314 -4.25 -36.48 12.99
N PHE A 315 -5.56 -36.73 13.07
CA PHE A 315 -6.59 -35.74 12.79
C PHE A 315 -6.49 -34.52 13.74
N ALA A 316 -6.25 -34.74 15.03
CA ALA A 316 -6.05 -33.65 15.99
C ALA A 316 -4.79 -32.81 15.70
N ILE A 317 -3.70 -33.45 15.23
CA ILE A 317 -2.49 -32.74 14.79
C ILE A 317 -2.83 -31.85 13.59
N VAL A 318 -3.49 -32.39 12.55
CA VAL A 318 -3.89 -31.61 11.37
C VAL A 318 -4.70 -30.37 11.75
N LEU A 319 -5.70 -30.51 12.64
CA LEU A 319 -6.53 -29.39 13.08
C LEU A 319 -5.73 -28.30 13.81
N THR A 320 -4.72 -28.68 14.59
CA THR A 320 -4.02 -27.77 15.49
C THR A 320 -2.76 -27.16 14.89
N THR A 321 -2.11 -27.84 13.95
CA THR A 321 -0.84 -27.39 13.36
C THR A 321 -0.97 -26.96 11.90
N CYS A 322 -1.92 -27.52 11.17
CA CYS A 322 -2.04 -27.33 9.72
C CYS A 322 -3.24 -26.48 9.30
N PHE A 323 -4.18 -26.21 10.20
CA PHE A 323 -5.33 -25.32 9.99
C PHE A 323 -6.10 -25.58 8.68
N PRO A 324 -6.62 -26.80 8.46
CA PRO A 324 -7.29 -27.18 7.22
C PRO A 324 -8.46 -26.25 6.88
N ALA A 325 -8.59 -25.88 5.62
CA ALA A 325 -9.55 -24.90 5.12
C ALA A 325 -11.02 -25.35 5.29
N ARG A 326 -11.27 -26.67 5.30
CA ARG A 326 -12.58 -27.34 5.35
C ARG A 326 -12.56 -28.51 6.35
N ALA A 327 -12.11 -28.24 7.57
CA ALA A 327 -12.03 -29.20 8.67
C ALA A 327 -13.28 -30.10 8.86
N GLN A 328 -14.49 -29.53 8.72
CA GLN A 328 -15.74 -30.28 8.86
C GLN A 328 -15.90 -31.33 7.77
N MET A 329 -15.60 -30.97 6.52
CA MET A 329 -15.70 -31.89 5.39
C MET A 329 -14.65 -32.99 5.48
N LEU A 330 -13.44 -32.64 5.94
CA LEU A 330 -12.37 -33.60 6.22
C LEU A 330 -12.78 -34.60 7.32
N TRP A 331 -13.45 -34.15 8.38
CA TRP A 331 -14.03 -35.03 9.39
C TRP A 331 -15.10 -35.96 8.80
N ASP A 332 -16.06 -35.39 8.05
CA ASP A 332 -17.17 -36.16 7.52
C ASP A 332 -16.72 -37.25 6.52
N ASN A 333 -15.61 -37.02 5.80
CA ASN A 333 -15.01 -38.01 4.90
C ASN A 333 -14.34 -39.19 5.62
N HIS A 334 -13.75 -38.97 6.81
CA HIS A 334 -12.87 -39.94 7.47
C HIS A 334 -13.35 -40.44 8.84
N LYS A 335 -14.47 -39.94 9.36
CA LYS A 335 -14.97 -40.31 10.72
C LYS A 335 -15.30 -41.80 10.89
N ASP A 336 -15.64 -42.48 9.79
CA ASP A 336 -16.02 -43.90 9.75
C ASP A 336 -14.90 -44.79 9.17
N SER A 337 -13.75 -44.19 8.84
CA SER A 337 -12.52 -44.90 8.43
C SER A 337 -11.80 -45.45 9.67
#